data_AF-A0A919CJF5-F1
#
_entry.id   AF-A0A919CJF5-F1
#
_cell.length_a   1.000
_cell.length_b   1.000
_cell.length_c   1.000
_cell.angle_alpha   90.00
_cell.angle_beta   90.00
_cell.angle_gamma   90.00
#
_symmetry.space_group_name_H-M   'P 1'
#
loop_
_entity.id
_entity.type
_entity.pdbx_description
1 polymer ?
#
loop_
_entity_poly.entity_id
_entity_poly.type
_entity_poly.pdbx_seq_one_letter_code
_entity_poly.pdbx_strand_id
1 'polypeptide(L)'
;MGGYQFRDKETTPEEAEEEAVALRARVVQCQRERGSGSWYFRLDNDQIWKQTDRRRLNFIDCDFDVRILDGGFGYEMRIDGRDGKIRVSRRQ
;
A
#
# COMPACT_ATOMS: atom_id res chain seq x y z
N MET A 1 -11.03 41.30 22.85
CA MET A 1 -10.25 40.06 23.03
C MET A 1 -10.86 39.00 22.11
N GLY A 2 -10.32 38.81 20.91
CA GLY A 2 -10.80 37.81 19.97
C GLY A 2 -10.11 36.48 20.27
N GLY A 3 -10.83 35.56 20.92
CA GLY A 3 -10.36 34.20 21.15
C GLY A 3 -10.39 33.42 19.84
N TYR A 4 -9.23 32.97 19.37
CA TYR A 4 -9.13 32.11 18.20
C TYR A 4 -9.70 30.73 18.55
N GLN A 5 -10.84 30.39 17.93
CA GLN A 5 -11.37 29.03 17.94
C GLN A 5 -10.52 28.19 16.99
N PHE A 6 -9.60 27.39 17.53
CA PHE A 6 -9.02 26.28 16.79
C PHE A 6 -10.13 25.26 16.61
N ARG A 7 -10.73 25.26 15.42
CA ARG A 7 -11.58 24.15 14.96
C ARG A 7 -10.60 23.01 14.72
N ASP A 8 -10.51 22.09 15.66
CA ASP A 8 -9.90 20.78 15.39
C ASP A 8 -10.67 20.23 14.19
N LYS A 9 -10.07 20.29 13.01
CA LYS A 9 -10.57 19.53 11.86
C LYS A 9 -10.44 18.09 12.32
N GLU A 10 -11.55 17.46 12.67
CA GLU A 10 -11.64 16.01 12.75
C GLU A 10 -11.28 15.50 11.36
N THR A 11 -9.99 15.23 11.13
CA THR A 11 -9.52 14.53 9.95
C THR A 11 -10.14 13.15 10.01
N THR A 12 -11.04 12.88 9.08
CA THR A 12 -11.66 11.55 9.02
C THR A 12 -10.60 10.50 8.69
N PRO A 13 -10.79 9.22 9.11
CA PRO A 13 -9.85 8.15 8.81
C PRO A 13 -9.56 8.00 7.31
N GLU A 14 -10.55 8.31 6.46
CA GLU A 14 -10.42 8.33 5.00
C GLU A 14 -9.49 9.44 4.50
N GLU A 15 -9.61 10.67 5.02
CA GLU A 15 -8.73 11.79 4.63
C GLU A 15 -7.28 11.54 5.05
N ALA A 16 -7.06 10.98 6.25
CA ALA A 16 -5.73 10.60 6.71
C ALA A 16 -5.10 9.49 5.84
N GLU A 17 -5.91 8.53 5.37
CA GLU A 17 -5.45 7.51 4.45
C GLU A 17 -5.11 8.08 3.08
N GLU A 18 -5.91 9.02 2.55
CA GLU A 18 -5.62 9.69 1.29
C GLU A 18 -4.33 10.51 1.33
N GLU A 19 -4.10 11.27 2.41
CA GLU A 19 -2.86 12.01 2.63
C GLU A 19 -1.64 11.09 2.81
N ALA A 20 -1.84 9.90 3.38
CA ALA A 20 -0.79 8.90 3.55
C ALA A 20 -0.50 8.08 2.28
N VAL A 21 -1.28 8.22 1.19
CA VAL A 21 -1.01 7.54 -0.08
C VAL A 21 0.27 8.08 -0.70
N ALA A 22 1.36 7.33 -0.54
CA ALA A 22 2.64 7.60 -1.17
C ALA A 22 2.62 7.33 -2.68
N LEU A 23 1.85 6.34 -3.14
CA LEU A 23 1.78 5.98 -4.57
C LEU A 23 0.46 5.29 -4.92
N ARG A 24 -0.13 5.67 -6.06
CA ARG A 24 -1.20 4.91 -6.72
C ARG A 24 -0.62 4.28 -7.99
N ALA A 25 -0.83 2.98 -8.19
CA ALA A 25 -0.29 2.26 -9.34
C ALA A 25 -1.10 0.99 -9.61
N ARG A 26 -0.97 0.42 -10.80
CA ARG A 26 -1.55 -0.88 -11.14
C ARG A 26 -0.49 -1.96 -11.08
N VAL A 27 -0.79 -3.09 -10.45
CA VAL A 27 0.06 -4.28 -10.56
C VAL A 27 -0.16 -4.88 -11.95
N VAL A 28 0.93 -5.08 -12.70
CA VAL A 28 0.89 -5.71 -14.02
C VAL A 28 1.43 -7.14 -13.98
N GLN A 29 2.23 -7.46 -12.97
CA GLN A 29 2.80 -8.78 -12.79
C GLN A 29 3.06 -9.05 -11.32
N CYS A 30 2.77 -10.27 -10.89
CA CYS A 30 3.09 -10.74 -9.55
C CYS A 30 3.79 -12.10 -9.63
N GLN A 31 4.84 -12.26 -8.83
CA GLN A 31 5.66 -13.47 -8.80
C GLN A 31 5.93 -13.89 -7.37
N ARG A 32 5.66 -15.17 -7.06
CA ARG A 32 5.98 -15.74 -5.76
C ARG A 32 7.40 -16.33 -5.76
N GLU A 33 8.22 -15.94 -4.79
CA GLU A 33 9.55 -16.48 -4.60
C GLU A 33 9.49 -17.96 -4.20
N ARG A 34 10.18 -18.82 -4.95
CA ARG A 34 10.33 -20.23 -4.60
C ARG A 34 11.35 -20.34 -3.45
N GLY A 35 10.85 -20.48 -2.22
CA GLY A 35 11.67 -20.59 -1.02
C GLY A 35 11.03 -19.85 0.16
N SER A 36 11.14 -18.52 0.16
CA SER A 36 10.56 -17.67 1.23
C SER A 36 9.04 -17.58 1.18
N GLY A 37 8.44 -17.80 -0.01
CA GLY A 37 7.01 -17.58 -0.23
C GLY A 37 6.60 -16.11 -0.33
N SER A 38 7.57 -15.19 -0.34
CA SER A 38 7.31 -13.75 -0.49
C SER A 38 6.82 -13.44 -1.89
N TRP A 39 5.87 -12.51 -2.00
CA TRP A 39 5.41 -12.00 -3.28
C TRP A 39 6.23 -10.80 -3.76
N TYR A 40 6.49 -10.75 -5.06
CA TYR A 40 6.98 -9.58 -5.78
C TYR A 40 5.87 -9.04 -6.66
N PHE A 41 5.66 -7.74 -6.63
CA PHE A 41 4.68 -7.02 -7.43
C PHE A 41 5.42 -6.04 -8.32
N ARG A 42 5.31 -6.23 -9.63
CA ARG A 42 5.73 -5.25 -10.62
C ARG A 42 4.54 -4.37 -10.94
N LEU A 43 4.76 -3.08 -10.80
CA LEU A 43 3.80 -2.05 -11.11
C LEU A 43 3.92 -1.62 -12.59
N ASP A 44 2.89 -0.95 -13.08
CA ASP A 44 2.81 -0.35 -14.42
C ASP A 44 3.90 0.68 -14.71
N ASN A 45 4.43 1.33 -13.68
CA ASN A 45 5.54 2.26 -13.75
C ASN A 45 6.93 1.60 -13.62
N ASP A 46 7.02 0.30 -13.93
CA ASP A 46 8.21 -0.55 -13.83
C ASP A 46 8.81 -0.69 -12.41
N GLN A 47 8.19 -0.13 -11.37
CA GLN A 47 8.65 -0.31 -10.00
C GLN A 47 8.34 -1.70 -9.49
N ILE A 48 9.30 -2.30 -8.77
CA ILE A 48 9.14 -3.62 -8.16
C ILE A 48 9.05 -3.46 -6.65
N TRP A 49 8.00 -4.04 -6.07
CA TRP A 49 7.76 -4.03 -4.65
C TRP A 49 7.75 -5.47 -4.12
N LYS A 50 8.45 -5.70 -3.01
CA LYS A 50 8.55 -7.01 -2.38
C LYS A 50 7.70 -7.02 -1.12
N GLN A 51 6.92 -8.07 -0.94
CA GLN A 51 6.28 -8.39 0.33
C GLN A 51 7.33 -8.65 1.42
N THR A 52 7.19 -7.98 2.56
CA THR A 52 8.08 -8.13 3.72
C THR A 52 7.41 -8.86 4.89
N ASP A 53 6.08 -8.94 4.92
CA ASP A 53 5.36 -9.70 5.92
C ASP A 53 5.29 -11.19 5.59
N ARG A 54 5.12 -12.02 6.62
CA ARG A 54 4.99 -13.49 6.49
C ARG A 54 3.56 -13.93 6.13
N ARG A 55 2.69 -13.01 5.72
CA ARG A 55 1.30 -13.33 5.38
C ARG A 55 1.28 -14.17 4.10
N ARG A 56 0.58 -15.30 4.14
CA ARG A 56 0.37 -16.10 2.94
C ARG A 56 -0.71 -15.45 2.10
N LEU A 57 -0.30 -14.80 1.03
CA LEU A 57 -1.21 -14.22 0.06
C LEU A 57 -1.48 -15.22 -1.06
N ASN A 58 -2.73 -15.28 -1.49
CA ASN A 58 -3.15 -16.10 -2.62
C ASN A 58 -3.76 -15.18 -3.68
N PHE A 59 -2.95 -14.81 -4.66
CA PHE A 59 -3.41 -14.05 -5.83
C PHE A 59 -3.70 -15.02 -6.97
N ILE A 60 -4.90 -14.93 -7.53
CA ILE A 60 -5.30 -15.67 -8.74
C ILE A 60 -4.85 -14.88 -9.98
N ASP A 61 -4.95 -13.55 -9.91
CA ASP A 61 -4.55 -12.63 -10.97
C ASP A 61 -3.73 -11.48 -10.35
N CYS A 62 -2.85 -10.92 -11.17
CA CYS A 62 -1.96 -9.82 -10.82
C CYS A 62 -2.43 -8.49 -11.39
N ASP A 63 -3.49 -8.46 -12.20
CA ASP A 63 -4.05 -7.25 -12.78
C ASP A 63 -5.04 -6.58 -11.81
N PHE A 64 -4.54 -5.70 -10.96
CA PHE A 64 -5.37 -4.93 -10.03
C PHE A 64 -4.72 -3.61 -9.61
N ASP A 65 -5.55 -2.62 -9.27
CA ASP A 65 -5.10 -1.33 -8.77
C ASP A 65 -4.68 -1.42 -7.29
N VAL A 66 -3.60 -0.74 -6.96
CA VAL A 66 -3.05 -0.68 -5.61
C VAL A 66 -2.72 0.75 -5.18
N ARG A 67 -2.85 0.96 -3.88
CA ARG A 67 -2.43 2.15 -3.17
C ARG A 67 -1.34 1.76 -2.19
N ILE A 68 -0.18 2.39 -2.31
CA ILE A 68 0.91 2.24 -1.35
C ILE A 68 0.82 3.43 -0.40
N LEU A 69 0.69 3.14 0.88
CA LEU A 69 0.63 4.12 1.95
C LEU A 69 1.93 4.10 2.75
N ASP A 70 2.36 5.25 3.26
CA ASP A 70 3.42 5.31 4.27
C ASP A 70 2.82 4.99 5.65
N GLY A 71 3.25 3.88 6.24
CA GLY A 71 2.75 3.38 7.52
C GLY A 71 3.63 3.74 8.72
N GLY A 72 4.52 4.74 8.59
CA GLY A 72 5.45 5.19 9.64
C GLY A 72 6.64 4.26 9.93
N PHE A 73 6.54 2.97 9.62
CA PHE A 73 7.63 1.97 9.74
C PHE A 73 7.96 1.28 8.40
N GLY A 74 7.59 1.92 7.29
CA GLY A 74 7.72 1.39 5.94
C GLY A 74 6.43 1.56 5.16
N TYR A 75 6.34 0.84 4.05
CA TYR A 75 5.23 0.99 3.12
C TYR A 75 4.21 -0.14 3.26
N GLU A 76 2.94 0.21 3.15
CA GLU A 76 1.83 -0.73 3.14
C GLU A 76 1.09 -0.64 1.81
N MET A 77 0.98 -1.76 1.10
CA MET A 77 0.19 -1.88 -0.11
C MET A 77 -1.23 -2.31 0.26
N ARG A 78 -2.20 -1.56 -0.24
CA ARG A 78 -3.63 -1.89 -0.21
C ARG A 78 -4.12 -2.09 -1.63
N ILE A 79 -4.98 -3.09 -1.81
CA ILE A 79 -5.57 -3.42 -3.09
C ILE A 79 -6.94 -2.77 -3.15
N ASP A 80 -7.22 -2.09 -4.24
CA ASP A 80 -8.50 -1.43 -4.38
C ASP A 80 -9.63 -2.45 -4.48
N GLY A 81 -10.69 -2.27 -3.69
CA GLY A 81 -11.80 -3.22 -3.59
C GLY A 81 -11.51 -4.49 -2.76
N ARG A 82 -10.39 -4.56 -2.02
CA ARG A 82 -10.16 -5.62 -1.02
C ARG A 82 -9.73 -5.04 0.32
N ASP A 83 -10.39 -5.50 1.38
CA ASP A 83 -9.93 -5.27 2.75
C ASP A 83 -8.69 -6.10 3.03
N GLY A 84 -7.53 -5.44 2.93
CA GLY A 84 -6.25 -6.07 3.15
C GLY A 84 -5.11 -5.08 3.09
N LYS A 85 -4.18 -5.22 4.04
CA LYS A 85 -2.90 -4.53 4.01
C LYS A 85 -1.77 -5.53 3.90
N ILE A 86 -0.84 -5.22 3.01
CA ILE A 86 0.33 -6.03 2.71
C ILE A 86 1.54 -5.14 2.99
N ARG A 87 2.43 -5.56 3.89
CA ARG A 87 3.67 -4.79 4.10
C ARG A 87 4.61 -5.05 2.95
N VAL A 88 5.06 -3.97 2.32
CA VAL A 88 5.93 -4.04 1.16
C VAL A 88 7.15 -3.16 1.37
N SER A 89 8.22 -3.49 0.66
CA SER A 89 9.37 -2.63 0.50
C SER A 89 9.69 -2.48 -0.97
N ARG A 90 10.12 -1.27 -1.36
CA ARG A 90 10.57 -1.02 -2.72
C ARG A 90 11.90 -1.76 -2.94
N ARG A 91 11.99 -2.49 -4.06
CA ARG A 91 13.23 -3.10 -4.53
C ARG A 91 13.76 -2.25 -5.68
N GLN A 92 15.03 -1.83 -5.59
CA GLN A 92 15.75 -1.18 -6.68
C GLN A 92 16.14 -2.19 -7.76
#